data_AF-A0A1I0R277-F1
#
_entry.id   AF-A0A1I0R277-F1
#
_cell.length_a   1.000
_cell.length_b   1.000
_cell.length_c   1.000
_cell.angle_alpha   90.00
_cell.angle_beta   90.00
_cell.angle_gamma   90.00
#
_symmetry.space_group_name_H-M   'P 1'
#
loop_
_entity.id
_entity.type
_entity.pdbx_description
1 polymer ?
#
loop_
_entity_poly.entity_id
_entity_poly.type
_entity_poly.pdbx_seq_one_letter_code
_entity_poly.pdbx_strand_id
1 'polypeptide(L)'
;MAVMTMSVLSALYIIYNIICYFKENVIYSIRKVNLVIINHNFFKIQLYLSCVNAVVLTIIIYVWDKFDLRFFFVPMSITFFGINYLIKYIARLKKYVE
;
A
#
# COMPACT_ATOMS: atom_id res chain seq x y z
N MET A 1 -8.24 -15.23 -15.62
CA MET A 1 -9.06 -15.26 -14.37
C MET A 1 -8.33 -14.61 -13.19
N ALA A 2 -7.02 -14.85 -13.02
CA ALA A 2 -6.19 -14.22 -11.99
C ALA A 2 -6.13 -12.68 -12.10
N VAL A 3 -5.97 -12.13 -13.30
CA VAL A 3 -5.93 -10.66 -13.50
C VAL A 3 -7.22 -9.98 -13.02
N MET A 4 -8.38 -10.51 -13.38
CA MET A 4 -9.69 -9.94 -13.00
C MET A 4 -9.91 -9.96 -11.48
N THR A 5 -9.58 -11.08 -10.82
CA THR A 5 -9.71 -11.22 -9.36
C THR A 5 -8.73 -10.29 -8.62
N MET A 6 -7.50 -10.15 -9.11
CA MET A 6 -6.51 -9.24 -8.51
C MET A 6 -6.84 -7.76 -8.72
N SER A 7 -7.43 -7.38 -9.85
CA SER A 7 -7.91 -6.01 -10.07
C SER A 7 -9.01 -5.60 -9.09
N VAL A 8 -9.94 -6.51 -8.79
CA VAL A 8 -10.99 -6.28 -7.78
C VAL A 8 -10.37 -6.12 -6.39
N LEU A 9 -9.40 -6.96 -6.03
CA LEU A 9 -8.65 -6.83 -4.77
C LEU A 9 -7.92 -5.48 -4.66
N SER A 10 -7.26 -5.03 -5.74
CA SER A 10 -6.60 -3.72 -5.79
C SER A 10 -7.60 -2.57 -5.60
N ALA A 11 -8.78 -2.64 -6.23
CA ALA A 11 -9.84 -1.65 -6.05
C ALA A 11 -10.35 -1.60 -4.60
N LEU A 12 -10.61 -2.77 -4.00
CA LEU A 12 -11.01 -2.87 -2.59
C LEU A 12 -9.94 -2.32 -1.64
N TYR A 13 -8.66 -2.57 -1.94
CA TYR A 13 -7.54 -2.02 -1.17
C TYR A 13 -7.48 -0.49 -1.25
N ILE A 14 -7.71 0.11 -2.42
CA ILE A 14 -7.79 1.57 -2.58
C ILE A 14 -8.97 2.13 -1.77
N ILE A 15 -10.16 1.52 -1.90
CA ILE A 15 -11.36 1.94 -1.14
C ILE A 15 -11.10 1.89 0.36
N TYR A 16 -10.49 0.80 0.85
CA TYR A 16 -10.10 0.68 2.25
C TYR A 16 -9.16 1.81 2.69
N ASN A 17 -8.16 2.15 1.88
CA ASN A 17 -7.23 3.24 2.17
C ASN A 17 -7.91 4.62 2.17
N ILE A 18 -8.88 4.85 1.28
CA ILE A 18 -9.69 6.07 1.25
C ILE A 18 -10.52 6.18 2.54
N ILE A 19 -11.16 5.09 2.97
CA ILE A 19 -11.91 5.06 4.23
C ILE A 19 -10.97 5.35 5.41
N CYS A 20 -9.78 4.75 5.43
CA CYS A 20 -8.74 5.02 6.44
C CYS A 20 -8.28 6.48 6.43
N TYR A 21 -8.18 7.11 5.27
CA TYR A 21 -7.87 8.54 5.15
C TYR A 21 -8.94 9.42 5.81
N PHE A 22 -10.21 9.21 5.47
CA PHE A 22 -11.31 10.01 6.04
C PHE A 22 -11.56 9.76 7.53
N LYS A 23 -11.35 8.53 7.98
CA LYS A 23 -11.50 8.16 9.40
C LYS A 23 -10.23 8.37 10.22
N GLU A 24 -9.18 8.92 9.62
CA GLU A 24 -7.90 9.17 10.29
C GLU A 24 -7.36 7.90 10.98
N ASN A 25 -7.52 6.78 10.30
CA ASN A 25 -7.07 5.48 10.76
C ASN A 25 -5.79 5.06 10.04
N VAL A 26 -4.84 4.56 10.82
CA VAL A 26 -3.66 3.89 10.29
C VAL A 26 -4.11 2.57 9.66
N ILE A 27 -3.62 2.29 8.45
CA ILE A 27 -3.88 0.98 7.83
C ILE A 27 -3.35 -0.16 8.71
N TYR A 28 -4.09 -1.28 8.72
CA TYR A 28 -3.82 -2.40 9.63
C TYR A 28 -2.38 -2.92 9.56
N SER A 29 -1.73 -2.86 8.39
CA SER A 29 -0.34 -3.27 8.15
C SER A 29 0.69 -2.39 8.89
N ILE A 30 0.33 -1.14 9.19
CA ILE A 30 1.17 -0.17 9.88
C ILE A 30 0.79 -0.08 11.37
N ARG A 31 -0.49 -0.30 11.71
CA ARG A 31 -1.06 -0.17 13.07
C ARG A 31 -0.39 -1.05 14.15
N LYS A 32 0.29 -2.14 13.77
CA LYS A 32 0.96 -3.05 14.72
C LYS A 32 2.09 -2.41 15.55
N VAL A 33 2.57 -1.24 15.13
CA VAL A 33 3.57 -0.47 15.88
C VAL A 33 2.78 0.67 16.52
N ASN A 34 2.92 0.86 17.84
CA ASN A 34 2.29 1.94 18.61
C ASN A 34 2.74 3.33 18.11
N LEU A 35 2.33 3.69 16.90
CA LEU A 35 2.64 4.95 16.23
C LEU A 35 1.61 5.95 16.71
N VAL A 36 2.06 6.95 17.46
CA VAL A 36 1.22 8.10 17.81
C VAL A 36 1.30 9.06 16.64
N ILE A 37 0.19 9.27 15.93
CA ILE A 37 0.15 10.20 14.79
C ILE A 37 0.02 11.62 15.34
N ILE A 38 0.98 12.47 15.00
CA ILE A 38 1.09 13.84 15.49
C ILE A 38 0.66 14.83 14.40
N ASN A 39 0.59 14.38 13.13
CA ASN A 39 0.28 15.24 11.99
C ASN A 39 -0.67 14.58 10.99
N HIS A 40 -1.78 15.24 10.68
CA HIS A 40 -2.78 14.79 9.70
C HIS A 40 -2.23 14.59 8.28
N ASN A 41 -1.12 15.24 7.92
CA ASN A 41 -0.45 15.00 6.64
C ASN A 41 0.07 13.56 6.50
N PHE A 42 0.18 12.81 7.60
CA PHE A 42 0.41 11.36 7.57
C PHE A 42 -0.62 10.64 6.70
N PHE A 43 -1.91 10.92 6.90
CA PHE A 43 -2.98 10.23 6.17
C PHE A 43 -2.94 10.53 4.68
N LYS A 44 -2.56 11.76 4.29
CA LYS A 44 -2.35 12.13 2.88
C LYS A 44 -1.23 11.31 2.25
N ILE A 45 -0.09 11.18 2.95
CA ILE A 45 1.04 10.38 2.47
C ILE A 45 0.69 8.90 2.41
N GLN A 46 0.00 8.38 3.43
CA GLN A 46 -0.51 7.01 3.46
C GLN A 46 -1.39 6.73 2.25
N LEU A 47 -2.37 7.60 1.97
CA LEU A 47 -3.25 7.46 0.82
C LEU A 47 -2.48 7.50 -0.51
N TYR A 48 -1.60 8.49 -0.68
CA TYR A 48 -0.82 8.65 -1.92
C TYR A 48 0.05 7.42 -2.20
N LEU A 49 0.80 6.95 -1.21
CA LEU A 49 1.68 5.80 -1.35
C LEU A 49 0.89 4.50 -1.55
N SER A 50 -0.27 4.35 -0.89
CA SER A 50 -1.15 3.20 -1.14
C SER A 50 -1.74 3.18 -2.56
N CYS A 51 -2.05 4.35 -3.13
CA CYS A 51 -2.43 4.45 -4.54
C CYS A 51 -1.26 4.06 -5.46
N VAL A 52 -0.05 4.54 -5.19
CA VAL A 52 1.16 4.12 -5.92
C VAL A 52 1.35 2.61 -5.81
N ASN A 53 1.16 2.02 -4.63
CA ASN A 53 1.26 0.57 -4.42
C ASN A 53 0.29 -0.20 -5.31
N ALA A 54 -0.98 0.23 -5.38
CA ALA A 54 -1.99 -0.42 -6.20
C ALA A 54 -1.66 -0.34 -7.70
N VAL A 55 -1.15 0.80 -8.18
CA VAL A 55 -0.71 0.97 -9.57
C VAL A 55 0.47 0.04 -9.88
N VAL A 56 1.50 0.01 -9.02
CA VAL A 56 2.67 -0.85 -9.21
C VAL A 56 2.29 -2.32 -9.20
N LEU A 57 1.43 -2.76 -8.26
CA LEU A 57 0.92 -4.12 -8.22
C LEU A 57 0.20 -4.51 -9.51
N THR A 58 -0.64 -3.61 -10.04
CA THR A 58 -1.35 -3.82 -11.29
C THR A 58 -0.40 -4.01 -12.47
N ILE A 59 0.67 -3.21 -12.55
CA ILE A 59 1.71 -3.33 -13.58
C ILE A 59 2.44 -4.68 -13.44
N ILE A 60 2.83 -5.07 -12.23
CA ILE A 60 3.52 -6.35 -11.96
C ILE A 60 2.65 -7.53 -12.40
N ILE A 61 1.35 -7.50 -12.06
CA ILE A 61 0.39 -8.53 -12.49
C ILE A 61 0.30 -8.61 -14.01
N TYR A 62 0.17 -7.46 -14.67
CA TYR A 62 0.06 -7.40 -16.13
C TYR A 62 1.31 -7.96 -16.82
N VAL A 63 2.50 -7.57 -16.36
CA VAL A 63 3.78 -8.08 -16.89
C VAL A 63 3.91 -9.58 -16.62
N TRP A 64 3.54 -10.03 -15.41
CA TRP A 64 3.59 -11.45 -15.07
C TRP A 64 2.70 -12.30 -15.99
N ASP A 65 1.44 -11.90 -16.18
CA ASP A 65 0.47 -12.60 -17.03
C ASP A 65 0.92 -12.62 -18.49
N LYS A 66 1.54 -11.53 -18.96
CA LYS A 66 2.03 -11.42 -20.35
C LYS A 66 3.27 -12.25 -20.66
N PHE A 67 4.17 -12.43 -19.69
CA PHE A 67 5.48 -13.05 -19.90
C PHE A 67 5.63 -14.43 -19.23
N ASP A 68 4.57 -14.97 -18.64
CA ASP A 68 4.53 -16.27 -17.93
C ASP A 68 5.74 -16.48 -16.99
N LEU A 69 6.05 -15.43 -16.22
CA LEU A 69 7.25 -15.41 -15.40
C LEU A 69 7.09 -16.35 -14.20
N ARG A 70 8.10 -17.18 -13.94
CA ARG A 70 8.16 -17.95 -12.69
C ARG A 70 8.41 -16.99 -11.51
N PHE A 71 7.87 -17.31 -10.33
CA PHE A 71 8.05 -16.55 -9.06
C PHE A 71 7.25 -15.24 -8.90
N PHE A 72 6.00 -15.19 -9.34
CA PHE A 72 5.08 -14.05 -9.15
C PHE A 72 5.00 -13.50 -7.72
N PHE A 73 5.02 -14.37 -6.72
CA PHE A 73 4.80 -14.00 -5.31
C PHE A 73 5.91 -13.13 -4.72
N VAL A 74 7.13 -13.21 -5.26
CA VAL A 74 8.30 -12.47 -4.76
C VAL A 74 8.16 -10.96 -5.03
N PRO A 75 8.03 -10.48 -6.28
CA PRO A 75 7.85 -9.05 -6.54
C PRO A 75 6.59 -8.50 -5.87
N MET A 76 5.49 -9.26 -5.85
CA MET A 76 4.23 -8.84 -5.22
C MET A 76 4.40 -8.58 -3.71
N SER A 77 5.08 -9.49 -3.00
CA SER A 77 5.37 -9.33 -1.58
C SER A 77 6.32 -8.16 -1.32
N ILE A 78 7.37 -8.02 -2.13
CA ILE A 78 8.33 -6.90 -2.03
C ILE A 78 7.62 -5.56 -2.22
N THR A 79 6.72 -5.43 -3.20
CA THR A 79 5.98 -4.17 -3.42
C THR A 79 5.05 -3.89 -2.25
N PHE A 80 4.28 -4.89 -1.80
CA PHE A 80 3.32 -4.71 -0.72
C PHE A 80 4.00 -4.36 0.61
N PHE A 81 5.05 -5.08 1.01
CA PHE A 81 5.79 -4.77 2.23
C PHE A 81 6.67 -3.52 2.06
N GLY A 82 7.30 -3.36 0.91
CA GLY A 82 8.20 -2.25 0.60
C GLY A 82 7.52 -0.90 0.71
N ILE A 83 6.34 -0.72 0.12
CA ILE A 83 5.60 0.54 0.23
C ILE A 83 5.15 0.77 1.69
N ASN A 84 4.69 -0.26 2.40
CA ASN A 84 4.33 -0.14 3.82
C ASN A 84 5.53 0.29 4.68
N TYR A 85 6.72 -0.21 4.41
CA TYR A 85 7.96 0.25 5.05
C TYR A 85 8.31 1.70 4.65
N LEU A 86 8.11 2.07 3.39
CA LEU A 86 8.36 3.41 2.89
C LEU A 86 7.47 4.46 3.57
N ILE A 87 6.17 4.15 3.75
CA ILE A 87 5.24 5.00 4.49
C ILE A 87 5.76 5.24 5.91
N LYS A 88 6.17 4.18 6.62
CA LYS A 88 6.75 4.29 7.97
C LYS A 88 8.01 5.15 8.00
N TYR A 89 8.90 4.92 7.04
CA TYR A 89 10.16 5.64 6.94
C TYR A 89 9.93 7.14 6.70
N ILE A 90 9.08 7.50 5.74
CA ILE A 90 8.72 8.90 5.43
C ILE A 90 8.01 9.54 6.62
N ALA A 91 7.11 8.82 7.28
CA ALA A 91 6.38 9.32 8.43
C ALA A 91 7.31 9.65 9.61
N ARG A 92 8.31 8.81 9.88
CA ARG A 92 9.36 9.12 10.88
C ARG A 92 10.24 10.29 10.45
N LEU A 93 10.70 10.31 9.19
CA LEU A 93 11.59 11.35 8.67
C LEU A 93 10.93 12.73 8.73
N LYS A 94 9.62 12.81 8.44
CA LYS A 94 8.83 14.04 8.53
C LYS A 94 8.28 14.34 9.94
N LYS A 95 8.62 13.54 10.95
CA LYS A 95 8.10 13.65 12.33
C LYS A 95 6.57 13.71 12.40
N TYR A 96 5.91 12.94 11.54
CA TYR A 96 4.45 12.81 11.55
C TYR A 96 3.96 11.80 12.57
N VAL A 97 4.88 10.99 13.12
CA VAL A 97 4.64 9.93 14.08
C VAL A 97 5.79 9.89 15.08
N GLU A 98 5.45 9.65 16.35
CA GLU A 98 6.35 9.29 17.45
C GLU A 98 6.46 7.77 17.61
#